data_AF-A0A2T4DHB6-F1
#
_entry.id   AF-A0A2T4DHB6-F1
#
_cell.length_a   1.000
_cell.length_b   1.000
_cell.length_c   1.000
_cell.angle_alpha   90.00
_cell.angle_beta   90.00
_cell.angle_gamma   90.00
#
_symmetry.space_group_name_H-M   'P 1'
#
loop_
_entity.id
_entity.type
_entity.pdbx_description
1 polymer ?
#
loop_
_entity_poly.entity_id
_entity_poly.type
_entity_poly.pdbx_seq_one_letter_code
_entity_poly.pdbx_strand_id
1 'polypeptide(L)'
;QLNNSDNGNRSCVLVQMTEASESEPDKNICRDVTRERVKLAIEKHGFNSGFKYLRVGSPIDPETMLDGDLPTYQQFAEYVYYLATGGHLADKSKVDASKHFVGMEGGQAVYLIYEQDMDKLTRLALTLQIAESIVKHSPGKRRVVFAPSCFLDEEYMTAMQIEFVSVPYNLFERKNNG
;
A
#
# COMPACT_ATOMS: atom_id res chain seq x y z
N GLN A 1 10.03 -20.48 -25.18
CA GLN A 1 10.64 -20.96 -26.45
C GLN A 1 12.15 -20.79 -26.43
N LEU A 2 12.71 -19.56 -26.48
CA LEU A 2 14.16 -19.34 -26.48
C LEU A 2 14.88 -20.03 -25.31
N ASN A 3 14.43 -19.80 -24.07
CA ASN A 3 15.00 -20.48 -22.90
C ASN A 3 15.00 -22.02 -23.01
N ASN A 4 14.04 -22.61 -23.72
CA ASN A 4 13.99 -24.06 -23.90
C ASN A 4 14.92 -24.54 -25.02
N SER A 5 15.16 -23.71 -26.05
CA SER A 5 16.06 -24.05 -27.16
C SER A 5 17.53 -23.86 -26.83
N ASP A 6 17.86 -22.91 -25.95
CA ASP A 6 19.24 -22.57 -25.60
C ASP A 6 19.59 -22.82 -24.12
N ASN A 7 18.68 -23.45 -23.38
CA ASN A 7 18.78 -23.66 -21.93
C ASN A 7 19.06 -22.37 -21.13
N GLY A 8 18.61 -21.22 -21.65
CA GLY A 8 18.78 -19.92 -21.01
C GLY A 8 17.79 -19.64 -19.88
N ASN A 9 18.08 -18.61 -19.08
CA ASN A 9 17.28 -18.22 -17.90
C ASN A 9 16.70 -16.80 -18.02
N ARG A 10 16.12 -16.46 -19.18
CA ARG A 10 15.53 -15.12 -19.40
C ARG A 10 14.21 -14.97 -18.66
N SER A 11 14.00 -13.82 -18.05
CA SER A 11 12.70 -13.40 -17.51
C SER A 11 12.11 -12.29 -18.39
N CYS A 12 10.78 -12.21 -18.46
CA CYS A 12 10.08 -11.15 -19.18
C CYS A 12 9.00 -10.51 -18.31
N VAL A 13 8.79 -9.20 -18.50
CA VAL A 13 7.64 -8.46 -17.98
C VAL A 13 6.80 -8.05 -19.18
N LEU A 14 5.51 -8.38 -19.15
CA LEU A 14 4.55 -7.99 -20.17
C LEU A 14 3.57 -6.99 -19.56
N VAL A 15 3.37 -5.86 -20.24
CA VAL A 15 2.39 -4.85 -19.86
C VAL A 15 1.38 -4.72 -21.00
N GLN A 16 0.10 -4.80 -20.69
CA GLN A 16 -1.00 -4.71 -21.66
C GLN A 16 -2.18 -4.00 -21.01
N MET A 17 -2.77 -3.04 -21.74
CA MET A 17 -3.97 -2.31 -21.32
C MET A 17 -5.21 -3.20 -21.38
N THR A 18 -6.27 -2.83 -20.65
CA THR A 18 -7.56 -3.53 -20.73
C THR A 18 -8.23 -3.34 -22.10
N GLU A 19 -8.00 -2.18 -22.72
CA GLU A 19 -8.71 -1.69 -23.91
C GLU A 19 -10.23 -1.51 -23.69
N ALA A 20 -10.64 -1.31 -22.43
CA ALA A 20 -11.98 -0.87 -22.09
C ALA A 20 -12.26 0.52 -22.69
N SER A 21 -13.49 0.73 -23.14
CA SER A 21 -13.99 2.01 -23.66
C SER A 21 -15.37 2.30 -23.07
N GLU A 22 -15.91 3.50 -23.29
CA GLU A 22 -17.28 3.82 -22.86
C GLU A 22 -18.34 2.86 -23.44
N SER A 23 -18.13 2.40 -24.68
CA SER A 23 -19.01 1.43 -25.34
C SER A 23 -18.77 -0.01 -24.91
N GLU A 24 -17.59 -0.33 -24.38
CA GLU A 24 -17.19 -1.67 -23.95
C GLU A 24 -16.45 -1.60 -22.58
N PRO A 25 -17.12 -1.19 -21.49
CA PRO A 25 -16.45 -0.91 -20.21
C PRO A 25 -15.83 -2.15 -19.55
N ASP A 26 -16.38 -3.34 -19.85
CA ASP A 26 -15.93 -4.61 -19.27
C ASP A 26 -14.80 -5.28 -20.07
N LYS A 27 -14.41 -4.71 -21.22
CA LYS A 27 -13.39 -5.28 -22.10
C LYS A 27 -12.04 -5.30 -21.41
N ASN A 28 -11.41 -6.47 -21.41
CA ASN A 28 -10.10 -6.65 -20.82
C ASN A 28 -9.24 -7.63 -21.63
N ILE A 29 -8.62 -7.12 -22.69
CA ILE A 29 -7.75 -7.91 -23.59
C ILE A 29 -6.55 -8.51 -22.85
N CYS A 30 -6.04 -7.82 -21.83
CA CYS A 30 -4.97 -8.35 -20.97
C CYS A 30 -5.41 -9.63 -20.25
N ARG A 31 -6.60 -9.62 -19.61
CA ARG A 31 -7.16 -10.76 -18.86
C ARG A 31 -7.67 -11.87 -19.77
N ASP A 32 -8.40 -11.53 -20.82
CA ASP A 32 -9.23 -12.50 -21.55
C ASP A 32 -8.49 -13.12 -22.73
N VAL A 33 -7.55 -12.38 -23.33
CA VAL A 33 -6.83 -12.85 -24.52
C VAL A 33 -5.37 -13.11 -24.19
N THR A 34 -4.68 -12.11 -23.66
CA THR A 34 -3.22 -12.16 -23.51
C THR A 34 -2.81 -13.17 -22.45
N ARG A 35 -3.43 -13.13 -21.27
CA ARG A 35 -3.21 -14.09 -20.18
C ARG A 35 -3.47 -15.52 -20.63
N GLU A 36 -4.62 -15.76 -21.26
CA GLU A 36 -5.00 -17.10 -21.72
C GLU A 36 -4.06 -17.60 -22.83
N ARG A 37 -3.63 -16.73 -23.75
CA ARG A 37 -2.64 -17.09 -24.77
C ARG A 37 -1.31 -17.52 -24.15
N VAL A 38 -0.82 -16.81 -23.13
CA VAL A 38 0.43 -17.17 -22.43
C VAL A 38 0.27 -18.51 -21.70
N LYS A 39 -0.85 -18.69 -20.99
CA LYS A 39 -1.18 -19.94 -20.31
C LYS A 39 -1.21 -21.12 -21.28
N LEU A 40 -1.97 -21.01 -22.37
CA LEU A 40 -2.06 -22.04 -23.41
C LEU A 40 -0.71 -22.32 -24.08
N ALA A 41 0.13 -21.31 -24.29
CA ALA A 41 1.47 -21.50 -24.84
C ALA A 41 2.38 -22.28 -23.89
N ILE A 42 2.32 -22.02 -22.57
CA ILE A 42 3.05 -22.77 -21.55
C ILE A 42 2.59 -24.22 -21.54
N GLU A 43 1.27 -24.47 -21.51
CA GLU A 43 0.68 -25.80 -21.50
C GLU A 43 1.02 -26.59 -22.78
N LYS A 44 0.76 -26.01 -23.96
CA LYS A 44 0.98 -26.65 -25.27
C LYS A 44 2.44 -27.06 -25.49
N HIS A 45 3.39 -26.27 -25.00
CA HIS A 45 4.81 -26.52 -25.18
C HIS A 45 5.48 -27.14 -23.96
N GLY A 46 4.74 -27.44 -22.89
CA GLY A 46 5.25 -28.09 -21.69
C GLY A 46 6.37 -27.31 -20.99
N PHE A 47 6.31 -25.98 -20.98
CA PHE A 47 7.34 -25.18 -20.33
C PHE A 47 7.27 -25.34 -18.80
N ASN A 48 8.39 -25.67 -18.17
CA ASN A 48 8.52 -25.72 -16.71
C ASN A 48 8.69 -24.31 -16.10
N SER A 49 7.78 -23.39 -16.46
CA SER A 49 7.81 -22.00 -16.06
C SER A 49 6.39 -21.47 -15.89
N GLY A 50 6.15 -20.64 -14.87
CA GLY A 50 4.89 -19.97 -14.64
C GLY A 50 4.97 -18.46 -14.80
N PHE A 51 3.85 -17.77 -14.63
CA PHE A 51 3.79 -16.32 -14.57
C PHE A 51 2.81 -15.86 -13.49
N LYS A 52 2.97 -14.62 -13.03
CA LYS A 52 2.01 -13.95 -12.16
C LYS A 52 1.27 -12.88 -12.98
N TYR A 53 -0.06 -12.86 -12.86
CA TYR A 53 -0.89 -11.81 -13.43
C TYR A 53 -1.18 -10.78 -12.35
N LEU A 54 -0.84 -9.52 -12.61
CA LEU A 54 -1.04 -8.39 -11.70
C LEU A 54 -1.84 -7.30 -12.41
N ARG A 55 -2.62 -6.52 -11.66
CA ARG A 55 -3.30 -5.32 -12.16
C ARG A 55 -2.68 -4.11 -11.49
N VAL A 56 -2.51 -3.03 -12.26
CA VAL A 56 -2.21 -1.72 -11.68
C VAL A 56 -3.46 -1.29 -10.92
N GLY A 57 -3.35 -1.14 -9.60
CA GLY A 57 -4.41 -0.57 -8.78
C GLY A 57 -4.54 0.93 -9.02
N SER A 58 -5.52 1.58 -8.38
CA SER A 58 -5.59 3.04 -8.41
C SER A 58 -4.26 3.63 -7.94
N PRO A 59 -3.68 4.61 -8.66
CA PRO A 59 -2.52 5.33 -8.16
C PRO A 59 -2.90 5.95 -6.82
N ILE A 60 -2.06 5.76 -5.82
CA ILE A 60 -2.15 6.55 -4.60
C ILE A 60 -1.37 7.80 -4.92
N ASP A 61 -2.10 8.82 -5.37
CA ASP A 61 -1.56 10.14 -5.61
C ASP A 61 -1.83 10.97 -4.35
N PRO A 62 -0.79 11.33 -3.58
CA PRO A 62 -0.93 12.17 -2.40
C PRO A 62 -1.67 13.48 -2.70
N GLU A 63 -1.53 14.03 -3.91
CA GLU A 63 -2.19 15.28 -4.30
C GLU A 63 -3.68 15.08 -4.57
N THR A 64 -4.10 13.97 -5.21
CA THR A 64 -5.55 13.70 -5.37
C THR A 64 -6.19 13.26 -4.06
N MET A 65 -5.42 12.59 -3.18
CA MET A 65 -5.86 12.36 -1.81
C MET A 65 -6.20 13.69 -1.17
N LEU A 66 -5.31 14.70 -1.28
CA LEU A 66 -5.47 16.09 -0.80
C LEU A 66 -6.67 16.86 -1.37
N ASP A 67 -7.29 16.38 -2.46
CA ASP A 67 -8.46 16.99 -3.09
C ASP A 67 -9.80 16.30 -2.71
N GLY A 68 -9.77 15.31 -1.81
CA GLY A 68 -10.97 14.70 -1.21
C GLY A 68 -11.29 13.28 -1.67
N ASP A 69 -10.50 12.70 -2.58
CA ASP A 69 -10.60 11.28 -2.95
C ASP A 69 -9.79 10.44 -1.95
N LEU A 70 -10.38 10.24 -0.78
CA LEU A 70 -9.74 9.52 0.32
C LEU A 70 -9.57 8.03 -0.03
N PRO A 71 -8.35 7.47 0.08
CA PRO A 71 -8.10 6.07 -0.20
C PRO A 71 -8.76 5.19 0.88
N THR A 72 -9.03 3.94 0.53
CA THR A 72 -9.35 2.94 1.56
C THR A 72 -8.17 2.77 2.52
N TYR A 73 -8.46 2.33 3.75
CA TYR A 73 -7.40 2.04 4.72
C TYR A 73 -6.34 1.10 4.16
N GLN A 74 -6.75 0.09 3.40
CA GLN A 74 -5.85 -0.92 2.83
C GLN A 74 -4.91 -0.33 1.78
N GLN A 75 -5.44 0.51 0.87
CA GLN A 75 -4.62 1.24 -0.08
C GLN A 75 -3.59 2.10 0.65
N PHE A 76 -4.04 2.88 1.64
CA PHE A 76 -3.14 3.79 2.30
C PHE A 76 -2.09 3.08 3.16
N ALA A 77 -2.46 1.98 3.80
CA ALA A 77 -1.55 1.07 4.50
C ALA A 77 -0.43 0.54 3.58
N GLU A 78 -0.76 0.12 2.36
CA GLU A 78 0.24 -0.33 1.38
C GLU A 78 1.23 0.79 1.01
N TYR A 79 0.73 2.01 0.82
CA TYR A 79 1.55 3.15 0.48
C TYR A 79 2.50 3.55 1.61
N VAL A 80 1.99 3.72 2.84
CA VAL A 80 2.84 4.11 3.97
C VAL A 80 3.83 3.02 4.35
N TYR A 81 3.48 1.74 4.15
CA TYR A 81 4.44 0.65 4.30
C TYR A 81 5.57 0.74 3.29
N TYR A 82 5.26 1.00 2.02
CA TYR A 82 6.27 1.21 0.99
C TYR A 82 7.17 2.41 1.31
N LEU A 83 6.60 3.54 1.74
CA LEU A 83 7.39 4.70 2.17
C LEU A 83 8.33 4.38 3.34
N ALA A 84 7.84 3.62 4.33
CA ALA A 84 8.61 3.30 5.53
C ALA A 84 9.69 2.22 5.33
N THR A 85 9.50 1.32 4.36
CA THR A 85 10.34 0.11 4.22
C THR A 85 11.06 0.00 2.88
N GLY A 86 10.63 0.74 1.85
CA GLY A 86 11.04 0.56 0.46
C GLY A 86 10.52 -0.75 -0.18
N GLY A 87 9.78 -1.56 0.57
CA GLY A 87 9.27 -2.87 0.16
C GLY A 87 7.76 -2.86 -0.06
N HIS A 88 7.26 -3.91 -0.74
CA HIS A 88 5.83 -4.12 -0.89
C HIS A 88 5.30 -5.03 0.22
N LEU A 89 4.09 -4.72 0.69
CA LEU A 89 3.40 -5.49 1.71
C LEU A 89 2.96 -6.84 1.12
N ALA A 90 3.72 -7.90 1.43
CA ALA A 90 3.56 -9.21 0.79
C ALA A 90 2.25 -9.91 1.17
N ASP A 91 1.72 -9.66 2.37
CA ASP A 91 0.50 -10.26 2.89
C ASP A 91 -0.43 -9.20 3.46
N LYS A 92 -1.40 -8.79 2.63
CA LYS A 92 -2.38 -7.75 2.95
C LYS A 92 -3.35 -8.15 4.07
N SER A 93 -3.46 -9.44 4.40
CA SER A 93 -4.34 -9.93 5.47
C SER A 93 -3.81 -9.62 6.88
N LYS A 94 -2.53 -9.24 6.99
CA LYS A 94 -1.89 -8.88 8.26
C LYS A 94 -2.12 -7.44 8.69
N VAL A 95 -2.72 -6.62 7.81
CA VAL A 95 -3.13 -5.26 8.14
C VAL A 95 -4.31 -5.33 9.11
N ASP A 96 -4.18 -4.69 10.27
CA ASP A 96 -5.19 -4.64 11.32
C ASP A 96 -5.51 -3.18 11.66
N ALA A 97 -6.54 -2.65 10.98
CA ALA A 97 -6.99 -1.27 11.17
C ALA A 97 -7.43 -0.97 12.61
N SER A 98 -7.95 -1.96 13.35
CA SER A 98 -8.39 -1.78 14.74
C SER A 98 -7.23 -1.54 15.71
N LYS A 99 -6.03 -1.98 15.34
CA LYS A 99 -4.78 -1.76 16.09
C LYS A 99 -3.87 -0.74 15.43
N HIS A 100 -4.34 -0.09 14.36
CA HIS A 100 -3.53 0.77 13.49
C HIS A 100 -2.32 0.06 12.88
N PHE A 101 -2.27 -1.27 12.87
CA PHE A 101 -1.08 -2.02 12.46
C PHE A 101 -1.09 -2.30 10.96
N VAL A 102 0.01 -1.97 10.30
CA VAL A 102 0.17 -2.17 8.86
C VAL A 102 1.03 -3.40 8.57
N GLY A 103 2.24 -3.44 9.14
CA GLY A 103 3.17 -4.53 8.85
C GLY A 103 4.49 -4.37 9.58
N MET A 104 5.38 -5.34 9.37
CA MET A 104 6.73 -5.36 9.95
C MET A 104 7.76 -5.69 8.87
N GLU A 105 8.91 -5.02 8.91
CA GLU A 105 10.07 -5.28 8.03
C GLU A 105 11.36 -5.06 8.82
N GLY A 106 12.33 -5.98 8.74
CA GLY A 106 13.69 -5.75 9.26
C GLY A 106 13.82 -5.28 10.73
N GLY A 107 12.82 -5.54 11.59
CA GLY A 107 12.79 -5.08 12.99
C GLY A 107 12.06 -3.74 13.24
N GLN A 108 11.45 -3.18 12.21
CA GLN A 108 10.61 -1.98 12.25
C GLN A 108 9.14 -2.37 12.04
N ALA A 109 8.26 -1.86 12.88
CA ALA A 109 6.81 -2.00 12.76
C ALA A 109 6.20 -0.70 12.22
N VAL A 110 5.30 -0.82 11.26
CA VAL A 110 4.62 0.31 10.62
C VAL A 110 3.17 0.38 11.13
N TYR A 111 2.75 1.58 11.50
CA TYR A 111 1.41 1.88 11.99
C TYR A 111 0.78 3.05 11.25
N LEU A 112 -0.54 3.01 11.10
CA LEU A 112 -1.33 4.01 10.40
C LEU A 112 -2.61 4.36 11.19
N ILE A 113 -2.67 5.58 11.69
CA ILE A 113 -3.85 6.17 12.33
C ILE A 113 -4.63 6.91 11.24
N TYR A 114 -5.68 6.27 10.72
CA TYR A 114 -6.45 6.75 9.59
C TYR A 114 -7.87 6.18 9.60
N GLU A 115 -8.84 7.01 9.22
CA GLU A 115 -10.19 6.61 8.83
C GLU A 115 -10.52 7.28 7.49
N GLN A 116 -11.26 6.58 6.62
CA GLN A 116 -11.71 7.11 5.34
C GLN A 116 -12.92 8.06 5.55
N ASP A 117 -12.71 9.12 6.34
CA ASP A 117 -13.73 10.08 6.76
C ASP A 117 -13.08 11.45 7.03
N MET A 118 -13.34 12.41 6.15
CA MET A 118 -12.76 13.77 6.20
C MET A 118 -13.00 14.49 7.52
N ASP A 119 -14.21 14.38 8.09
CA ASP A 119 -14.57 15.10 9.31
C ASP A 119 -13.82 14.56 10.53
N LYS A 120 -13.54 13.26 10.52
CA LYS A 120 -12.79 12.61 11.59
C LYS A 120 -11.28 12.80 11.48
N LEU A 121 -10.74 12.92 10.26
CA LEU A 121 -9.29 13.04 10.04
C LEU A 121 -8.66 14.18 10.84
N THR A 122 -9.34 15.33 10.94
CA THR A 122 -8.88 16.50 11.72
C THR A 122 -8.73 16.22 13.21
N ARG A 123 -9.37 15.17 13.73
CA ARG A 123 -9.39 14.79 15.14
C ARG A 123 -8.47 13.62 15.45
N LEU A 124 -7.95 12.94 14.43
CA LEU A 124 -7.05 11.81 14.60
C LEU A 124 -5.64 12.32 14.90
N ALA A 125 -5.05 11.79 15.96
CA ALA A 125 -3.69 12.11 16.36
C ALA A 125 -3.05 10.91 17.03
N LEU A 126 -1.72 10.85 17.00
CA LEU A 126 -0.95 9.99 17.87
C LEU A 126 -0.99 10.54 19.30
N THR A 127 -1.80 9.88 20.14
CA THR A 127 -1.95 10.19 21.57
C THR A 127 -1.15 9.23 22.45
N LEU A 128 -0.94 9.57 23.72
CA LEU A 128 -0.24 8.71 24.69
C LEU A 128 -0.88 7.32 24.79
N GLN A 129 -2.21 7.24 24.86
CA GLN A 129 -2.93 5.97 24.95
C GLN A 129 -2.68 5.09 23.71
N ILE A 130 -2.70 5.66 22.52
CA ILE A 130 -2.43 4.92 21.28
C ILE A 130 -0.97 4.48 21.24
N ALA A 131 -0.05 5.36 21.63
CA ALA A 131 1.38 5.07 21.68
C ALA A 131 1.70 3.90 22.62
N GLU A 132 1.12 3.88 23.83
CA GLU A 132 1.28 2.77 24.76
C GLU A 132 0.76 1.44 24.19
N SER A 133 -0.38 1.47 23.49
CA SER A 133 -0.92 0.29 22.81
C SER A 133 0.03 -0.22 21.72
N ILE A 134 0.56 0.69 20.90
CA ILE A 134 1.56 0.40 19.85
C ILE A 134 2.82 -0.22 20.45
N VAL A 135 3.34 0.36 21.55
CA VAL A 135 4.54 -0.13 22.24
C VAL A 135 4.33 -1.54 22.79
N LYS A 136 3.18 -1.80 23.43
CA LYS A 136 2.79 -3.13 23.93
C LYS A 136 2.63 -4.15 22.80
N HIS A 137 2.12 -3.73 21.64
CA HIS A 137 1.91 -4.59 20.48
C HIS A 137 3.23 -5.01 19.81
N SER A 138 4.26 -4.16 19.83
CA SER A 138 5.51 -4.37 19.10
C SER A 138 6.75 -4.30 20.02
N PRO A 139 6.84 -5.11 21.09
CA PRO A 139 7.91 -4.98 22.08
C PRO A 139 9.31 -5.15 21.45
N GLY A 140 10.23 -4.24 21.80
CA GLY A 140 11.61 -4.24 21.30
C GLY A 140 11.77 -3.94 19.81
N LYS A 141 10.77 -3.33 19.17
CA LYS A 141 10.82 -2.91 17.76
C LYS A 141 10.83 -1.38 17.64
N ARG A 142 11.47 -0.89 16.59
CA ARG A 142 11.27 0.51 16.15
C ARG A 142 9.87 0.63 15.57
N ARG A 143 9.17 1.73 15.83
CA ARG A 143 7.81 1.97 15.32
C ARG A 143 7.80 3.23 14.47
N VAL A 144 7.35 3.11 13.23
CA VAL A 144 7.03 4.26 12.39
C VAL A 144 5.53 4.43 12.40
N VAL A 145 5.06 5.58 12.84
CA VAL A 145 3.63 5.86 13.03
C VAL A 145 3.22 7.01 12.13
N PHE A 146 2.37 6.70 11.16
CA PHE A 146 1.73 7.67 10.28
C PHE A 146 0.44 8.16 10.92
N ALA A 147 0.31 9.47 11.15
CA ALA A 147 -0.91 10.08 11.67
C ALA A 147 -1.04 11.55 11.23
N PRO A 148 -2.25 12.14 11.26
CA PRO A 148 -2.44 13.56 10.88
C PRO A 148 -1.78 14.54 11.84
N SER A 149 -1.61 14.16 13.10
CA SER A 149 -1.05 14.99 14.17
C SER A 149 -0.41 14.11 15.25
N CYS A 150 0.47 14.70 16.06
CA CYS A 150 1.13 14.04 17.18
C CYS A 150 1.03 14.92 18.43
N PHE A 151 0.62 14.33 19.56
CA PHE A 151 0.53 15.00 20.86
C PHE A 151 1.56 14.46 21.87
N LEU A 152 2.59 13.76 21.38
CA LEU A 152 3.70 13.27 22.19
C LEU A 152 4.88 14.23 22.10
N ASP A 153 5.63 14.36 23.19
CA ASP A 153 6.93 15.03 23.18
C ASP A 153 8.02 14.13 22.56
N GLU A 154 9.12 14.77 22.14
CA GLU A 154 10.24 14.10 21.49
C GLU A 154 10.99 13.15 22.44
N GLU A 155 11.04 13.46 23.74
CA GLU A 155 11.73 12.66 24.75
C GLU A 155 11.05 11.29 24.91
N TYR A 156 9.73 11.27 25.04
CA TYR A 156 8.92 10.07 25.10
C TYR A 156 9.02 9.26 23.81
N MET A 157 8.89 9.92 22.64
CA MET A 157 9.01 9.23 21.36
C MET A 157 10.37 8.57 21.18
N THR A 158 11.45 9.28 21.55
CA THR A 158 12.81 8.75 21.50
C THR A 158 13.00 7.56 22.44
N ALA A 159 12.55 7.68 23.69
CA ALA A 159 12.64 6.60 24.68
C ALA A 159 11.88 5.34 24.24
N MET A 160 10.74 5.52 23.57
CA MET A 160 9.90 4.43 23.08
C MET A 160 10.23 3.99 21.65
N GLN A 161 11.29 4.52 21.03
CA GLN A 161 11.67 4.23 19.63
C GLN A 161 10.52 4.42 18.64
N ILE A 162 9.76 5.50 18.82
CA ILE A 162 8.66 5.92 17.95
C ILE A 162 9.17 7.03 17.02
N GLU A 163 9.00 6.82 15.73
CA GLU A 163 9.18 7.81 14.69
C GLU A 163 7.80 8.24 14.20
N PHE A 164 7.48 9.53 14.36
CA PHE A 164 6.24 10.10 13.87
C PHE A 164 6.44 10.64 12.45
N VAL A 165 5.57 10.22 11.53
CA VAL A 165 5.49 10.77 10.17
C VAL A 165 4.13 11.42 9.99
N SER A 166 4.14 12.72 9.78
CA SER A 166 2.90 13.47 9.53
C SER A 166 2.30 13.05 8.20
N VAL A 167 1.02 12.69 8.23
CA VAL A 167 0.25 12.57 7.00
C VAL A 167 -0.39 13.95 6.73
N PRO A 168 -0.04 14.61 5.62
CA PRO A 168 -0.54 15.95 5.34
C PRO A 168 -2.04 15.89 5.04
N TYR A 169 -2.89 16.12 6.04
CA TYR A 169 -4.34 16.31 5.87
C TYR A 169 -4.79 17.75 6.19
N ASN A 170 -3.89 18.57 6.73
CA ASN A 170 -4.23 19.95 7.11
C ASN A 170 -4.29 20.91 5.90
N LEU A 171 -4.00 20.45 4.69
CA LEU A 171 -4.14 21.24 3.46
C LEU A 171 -5.59 21.30 2.94
N PHE A 172 -6.46 20.40 3.39
CA PHE A 172 -7.84 20.27 2.91
C PHE A 172 -8.80 21.34 3.45
N GLU A 173 -8.45 22.04 4.53
CA GLU A 173 -9.26 23.15 5.04
C GLU A 173 -9.27 24.38 4.11
N ARG A 174 -8.36 24.48 3.14
CA ARG A 174 -8.13 25.73 2.40
C ARG A 174 -9.00 25.97 1.15
N LYS A 175 -9.88 25.06 0.73
CA LYS A 175 -10.73 25.25 -0.47
C LYS A 175 -12.23 25.49 -0.20
N ASN A 176 -12.63 25.76 1.04
CA ASN A 176 -14.01 26.20 1.36
C ASN A 176 -14.09 27.69 1.73
N ASN A 177 -13.40 28.56 0.99
CA ASN A 177 -13.65 30.01 1.04
C ASN A 177 -13.46 30.61 -0.36
N GLY A 178 -14.57 30.89 -1.04
CA GLY A 178 -14.62 31.60 -2.33
C GLY A 178 -15.82 31.22 -3.16
#